data_AF-A0B969-F1
#
_entry.id   AF-A0B969-F1
#
_cell.length_a   1.000
_cell.length_b   1.000
_cell.length_c   1.000
_cell.angle_alpha   90.00
_cell.angle_beta   90.00
_cell.angle_gamma   90.00
#
_symmetry.space_group_name_H-M   'P 1'
#
loop_
_entity.id
_entity.type
_entity.pdbx_description
1 polymer ?
#
loop_
_entity_poly.entity_id
_entity_poly.type
_entity_poly.pdbx_seq_one_letter_code
_entity_poly.pdbx_strand_id
1 'polypeptide(L)'
;MLEIFGIKTGLLKPGEDHVEALRRGLAEAGIRLRDKDVIVVSESFVATGEGRVVSLKDITPSARAIALASRYEKDPAEMELILRESDEILGGIPGVVLTLKDGFLYPNAGVDHSNAPPGYVVLLPSDPKRAASRIRTELSNGVRIGVIIGDSRTHPLRLGCVGVALACDGIIPVEDARGRRDLYGKPLRITVKAVADNLVSAAQLVMGEGDEGIPAVVIRGAPVELSDSGPAAIPNIPPHECMYIGVLRSIPRPYTGEYDDLIKSAIDARDQAYAPYSKFRVGAAVLCGSGKIYKGANVENASSGAGICAERVAMATAVAAGEREFVALAVAGELSKPITPCGICRQMMIEFGDMDVVMVGSNGDALMVRASELLPDAFTLSCRSGCP
;
A
#
# COMPACT_ATOMS: atom_id res chain seq x y z
N MET A 1 -15.60 20.93 25.37
CA MET A 1 -14.40 20.37 26.03
C MET A 1 -14.31 18.92 25.60
N LEU A 2 -13.11 18.44 25.24
CA LEU A 2 -12.88 17.04 24.88
C LEU A 2 -12.55 16.26 26.15
N GLU A 3 -13.20 15.13 26.38
CA GLU A 3 -12.93 14.23 27.52
C GLU A 3 -12.72 12.80 27.01
N ILE A 4 -11.74 12.07 27.57
CA ILE A 4 -11.41 10.70 27.16
C ILE A 4 -11.45 9.80 28.40
N PHE A 5 -12.29 8.77 28.35
CA PHE A 5 -12.53 7.85 29.46
C PHE A 5 -12.13 6.43 29.09
N GLY A 6 -11.18 5.84 29.79
CA GLY A 6 -10.78 4.44 29.60
C GLY A 6 -11.84 3.45 30.09
N ILE A 7 -12.12 2.43 29.29
CA ILE A 7 -12.97 1.30 29.63
C ILE A 7 -12.04 0.12 29.93
N LYS A 8 -11.86 -0.18 31.23
CA LYS A 8 -11.12 -1.37 31.62
C LYS A 8 -11.95 -2.62 31.38
N THR A 9 -11.29 -3.66 30.87
CA THR A 9 -11.86 -5.01 30.82
C THR A 9 -10.92 -5.98 31.50
N GLY A 10 -11.45 -7.10 31.99
CA GLY A 10 -10.61 -8.25 32.28
C GLY A 10 -9.95 -8.80 31.01
N LEU A 11 -9.02 -9.75 31.17
CA LEU A 11 -8.41 -10.46 30.05
C LEU A 11 -9.49 -11.24 29.29
N LEU A 12 -9.74 -10.85 28.04
CA LEU A 12 -10.72 -11.50 27.17
C LEU A 12 -10.18 -12.84 26.68
N LYS A 13 -10.97 -13.91 26.79
CA LYS A 13 -10.57 -15.20 26.23
C LYS A 13 -10.91 -15.29 24.74
N PRO A 14 -10.15 -16.06 23.94
CA PRO A 14 -10.49 -16.30 22.54
C PRO A 14 -11.93 -16.81 22.39
N GLY A 15 -12.73 -16.11 21.59
CA GLY A 15 -14.14 -16.43 21.35
C GLY A 15 -15.13 -15.92 22.40
N GLU A 16 -14.68 -15.23 23.45
CA GLU A 16 -15.57 -14.56 24.41
C GLU A 16 -16.22 -13.31 23.77
N ASP A 17 -17.46 -13.01 24.13
CA ASP A 17 -18.18 -11.88 23.54
C ASP A 17 -17.60 -10.53 23.97
N HIS A 18 -16.80 -9.94 23.08
CA HIS A 18 -16.16 -8.64 23.28
C HIS A 18 -17.18 -7.50 23.53
N VAL A 19 -18.40 -7.58 23.00
CA VAL A 19 -19.41 -6.53 23.21
C VAL A 19 -20.00 -6.59 24.63
N GLU A 20 -20.24 -7.79 25.16
CA GLU A 20 -20.64 -7.98 26.56
C GLU A 20 -19.53 -7.56 27.52
N ALA A 21 -18.28 -7.88 27.20
CA ALA A 21 -17.14 -7.41 27.99
C ALA A 21 -17.05 -5.86 28.04
N LEU A 22 -17.29 -5.17 26.91
CA LEU A 22 -17.37 -3.70 26.88
C LEU A 22 -18.55 -3.16 27.68
N ARG A 23 -19.73 -3.79 27.57
CA ARG A 23 -20.94 -3.42 28.32
C ARG A 23 -20.70 -3.49 29.82
N ARG A 24 -20.07 -4.57 30.30
CA ARG A 24 -19.65 -4.74 31.69
C ARG A 24 -18.64 -3.67 32.10
N GLY A 25 -17.60 -3.43 31.29
CA GLY A 25 -16.58 -2.41 31.58
C GLY A 25 -17.17 -1.00 31.68
N LEU A 26 -18.11 -0.63 30.81
CA LEU A 26 -18.85 0.65 30.89
C LEU A 26 -19.65 0.76 32.19
N ALA A 27 -20.34 -0.31 32.59
CA ALA A 27 -21.13 -0.34 33.82
C ALA A 27 -20.25 -0.22 35.08
N GLU A 28 -19.14 -0.97 35.12
CA GLU A 28 -18.16 -0.93 36.23
C GLU A 28 -17.50 0.45 36.35
N ALA A 29 -17.19 1.10 35.22
CA ALA A 29 -16.66 2.46 35.20
C ALA A 29 -17.71 3.54 35.49
N GLY A 30 -19.00 3.19 35.60
CA GLY A 30 -20.10 4.14 35.77
C GLY A 30 -20.30 5.08 34.57
N ILE A 31 -19.81 4.71 33.38
CA ILE A 31 -19.87 5.53 32.18
C ILE A 31 -21.19 5.26 31.46
N ARG A 32 -22.04 6.30 31.38
CA ARG A 32 -23.23 6.30 30.52
C ARG A 32 -22.92 7.04 29.21
N LEU A 33 -23.21 6.39 28.10
CA LEU A 33 -23.06 6.96 26.77
C LEU A 33 -24.08 8.09 26.55
N ARG A 34 -23.66 9.10 25.80
CA ARG A 34 -24.45 10.29 25.45
C ARG A 34 -24.44 10.48 23.93
N ASP A 35 -25.37 11.26 23.43
CA ASP A 35 -25.35 11.68 22.03
C ASP A 35 -23.99 12.30 21.68
N LYS A 36 -23.46 11.89 20.52
CA LYS A 36 -22.15 12.28 19.97
C LYS A 36 -20.92 11.76 20.73
N ASP A 37 -21.09 10.83 21.68
CA ASP A 37 -19.94 10.08 22.18
C ASP A 37 -19.37 9.18 21.06
N VAL A 38 -18.05 9.01 21.04
CA VAL A 38 -17.35 8.10 20.13
C VAL A 38 -16.63 7.05 20.97
N ILE A 39 -16.88 5.77 20.67
CA ILE A 39 -16.16 4.66 21.29
C ILE A 39 -15.02 4.26 20.36
N VAL A 40 -13.79 4.23 20.86
CA VAL A 40 -12.66 3.63 20.15
C VAL A 40 -12.33 2.31 20.83
N VAL A 41 -12.16 1.24 20.05
CA VAL A 41 -11.87 -0.12 20.53
C VAL A 41 -10.66 -0.66 19.77
N SER A 42 -9.73 -1.34 20.47
CA SER A 42 -8.59 -1.97 19.81
C SER A 42 -9.01 -3.16 18.94
N GLU A 43 -8.32 -3.29 17.83
CA GLU A 43 -8.40 -4.40 16.88
C GLU A 43 -8.10 -5.75 17.54
N SER A 44 -7.08 -5.84 18.39
CA SER A 44 -6.65 -7.05 19.07
C SER A 44 -7.70 -7.59 20.05
N PHE A 45 -8.41 -6.69 20.73
CA PHE A 45 -9.52 -7.07 21.62
C PHE A 45 -10.71 -7.63 20.83
N VAL A 46 -11.09 -6.96 19.74
CA VAL A 46 -12.15 -7.45 18.83
C VAL A 46 -11.75 -8.79 18.21
N ALA A 47 -10.54 -8.88 17.67
CA ALA A 47 -9.97 -10.09 17.07
C ALA A 47 -9.96 -11.26 18.06
N THR A 48 -9.56 -11.01 19.31
CA THR A 48 -9.59 -12.03 20.36
C THR A 48 -11.02 -12.53 20.60
N GLY A 49 -12.00 -11.62 20.70
CA GLY A 49 -13.41 -12.02 20.84
C GLY A 49 -13.96 -12.75 19.62
N GLU A 50 -13.41 -12.51 18.43
CA GLU A 50 -13.72 -13.27 17.20
C GLU A 50 -12.97 -14.61 17.10
N GLY A 51 -12.12 -14.94 18.08
CA GLY A 51 -11.33 -16.18 18.07
C GLY A 51 -10.16 -16.16 17.09
N ARG A 52 -9.68 -14.97 16.68
CA ARG A 52 -8.57 -14.77 15.75
C ARG A 52 -7.19 -14.90 16.42
N VAL A 53 -7.09 -15.76 17.43
CA VAL A 53 -5.85 -16.06 18.17
C VAL A 53 -5.35 -17.42 17.69
N VAL A 54 -4.18 -17.44 17.05
CA VAL A 54 -3.69 -18.60 16.28
C VAL A 54 -2.40 -19.12 16.88
N SER A 55 -2.34 -20.44 17.13
CA SER A 55 -1.14 -21.15 17.55
C SER A 55 -0.18 -21.30 16.38
N LEU A 56 1.07 -20.84 16.54
CA LEU A 56 2.10 -20.99 15.50
C LEU A 56 2.47 -22.46 15.25
N LYS A 57 2.26 -23.34 16.24
CA LYS A 57 2.54 -24.77 16.10
C LYS A 57 1.60 -25.48 15.12
N ASP A 58 0.42 -24.92 14.90
CA ASP A 58 -0.61 -25.51 14.03
C ASP A 58 -0.45 -25.04 12.56
N ILE A 59 0.54 -24.20 12.28
CA ILE A 59 0.79 -23.64 10.95
C ILE A 59 1.95 -24.37 10.30
N THR A 60 1.67 -25.01 9.18
CA THR A 60 2.70 -25.60 8.30
C THR A 60 3.22 -24.54 7.33
N PRO A 61 4.49 -24.12 7.40
CA PRO A 61 5.05 -23.11 6.51
C PRO A 61 5.23 -23.64 5.08
N SER A 62 4.90 -22.82 4.08
CA SER A 62 5.25 -23.09 2.69
C SER A 62 6.74 -22.86 2.41
N ALA A 63 7.25 -23.40 1.30
CA ALA A 63 8.63 -23.13 0.85
C ALA A 63 8.89 -21.63 0.66
N ARG A 64 7.88 -20.88 0.19
CA ARG A 64 7.94 -19.42 0.06
C ARG A 64 8.05 -18.74 1.43
N ALA A 65 7.26 -19.19 2.41
CA ALA A 65 7.33 -18.66 3.77
C ALA A 65 8.70 -18.90 4.40
N ILE A 66 9.27 -20.11 4.27
CA ILE A 66 10.59 -20.45 4.81
C ILE A 66 11.68 -19.54 4.21
N ALA A 67 11.67 -19.34 2.89
CA ALA A 67 12.65 -18.49 2.22
C ALA A 67 12.56 -17.02 2.68
N LEU A 68 11.35 -16.48 2.80
CA LEU A 68 11.13 -15.10 3.25
C LEU A 68 11.42 -14.92 4.75
N ALA A 69 11.07 -15.92 5.57
CA ALA A 69 11.35 -15.94 7.00
C ALA A 69 12.86 -15.88 7.26
N SER A 70 13.66 -16.64 6.50
CA SER A 70 15.12 -16.54 6.57
C SER A 70 15.65 -15.17 6.14
N ARG A 71 15.05 -14.54 5.11
CA ARG A 71 15.48 -13.22 4.63
C ARG A 71 15.20 -12.10 5.64
N TYR A 72 14.08 -12.17 6.34
CA TYR A 72 13.61 -11.12 7.25
C TYR A 72 13.75 -11.50 8.73
N GLU A 73 14.49 -12.56 9.05
CA GLU A 73 14.72 -13.03 10.44
C GLU A 73 13.41 -13.23 11.23
N LYS A 74 12.44 -13.92 10.62
CA LYS A 74 11.14 -14.24 11.24
C LYS A 74 10.95 -15.73 11.46
N ASP A 75 10.00 -16.07 12.31
CA ASP A 75 9.49 -17.44 12.42
C ASP A 75 8.78 -17.86 11.12
N PRO A 76 9.06 -19.04 10.55
CA PRO A 76 8.43 -19.50 9.32
C PRO A 76 6.90 -19.67 9.39
N ALA A 77 6.36 -20.07 10.53
CA ALA A 77 4.91 -20.21 10.73
C ALA A 77 4.24 -18.83 10.80
N GLU A 78 4.87 -17.87 11.46
CA GLU A 78 4.41 -16.48 11.44
C GLU A 78 4.47 -15.90 10.02
N MET A 79 5.57 -16.12 9.29
CA MET A 79 5.71 -15.64 7.91
C MET A 79 4.66 -16.24 6.98
N GLU A 80 4.26 -17.49 7.21
CA GLU A 80 3.17 -18.13 6.49
C GLU A 80 1.83 -17.46 6.78
N LEU A 81 1.55 -17.06 8.02
CA LEU A 81 0.36 -16.27 8.35
C LEU A 81 0.38 -14.88 7.69
N ILE A 82 1.53 -14.20 7.70
CA ILE A 82 1.71 -12.90 7.02
C ILE A 82 1.38 -13.03 5.52
N LEU A 83 1.84 -14.10 4.88
CA LEU A 83 1.54 -14.38 3.46
C LEU A 83 0.05 -14.64 3.22
N ARG A 84 -0.65 -15.30 4.15
CA ARG A 84 -2.10 -15.57 4.04
C ARG A 84 -2.95 -14.34 4.29
N GLU A 85 -2.45 -13.42 5.12
CA GLU A 85 -3.17 -12.23 5.58
C GLU A 85 -2.78 -10.95 4.82
N SER A 86 -1.98 -11.05 3.75
CA SER A 86 -1.59 -9.90 2.91
C SER A 86 -1.86 -10.13 1.43
N ASP A 87 -2.12 -9.03 0.71
CA ASP A 87 -2.23 -9.02 -0.74
C ASP A 87 -0.84 -8.99 -1.40
N GLU A 88 0.08 -8.23 -0.81
CA GLU A 88 1.43 -8.03 -1.34
C GLU A 88 2.46 -7.85 -0.23
N ILE A 89 3.68 -8.35 -0.44
CA ILE A 89 4.85 -7.99 0.36
C ILE A 89 5.65 -6.93 -0.41
N LEU A 90 5.84 -5.76 0.21
CA LEU A 90 6.57 -4.65 -0.38
C LEU A 90 8.08 -4.74 -0.14
N GLY A 91 8.45 -5.31 1.01
CA GLY A 91 9.83 -5.37 1.48
C GLY A 91 9.87 -5.55 2.99
N GLY A 92 10.99 -5.26 3.62
CA GLY A 92 11.12 -5.38 5.06
C GLY A 92 12.54 -5.16 5.55
N ILE A 93 12.68 -5.19 6.86
CA ILE A 93 13.94 -5.19 7.61
C ILE A 93 13.96 -6.43 8.51
N PRO A 94 15.08 -6.80 9.15
CA PRO A 94 15.08 -7.87 10.14
C PRO A 94 13.97 -7.71 11.19
N GLY A 95 13.18 -8.76 11.40
CA GLY A 95 12.03 -8.83 12.32
C GLY A 95 10.69 -8.34 11.76
N VAL A 96 10.68 -7.49 10.72
CA VAL A 96 9.46 -6.82 10.23
C VAL A 96 9.36 -6.85 8.70
N VAL A 97 8.23 -7.34 8.20
CA VAL A 97 7.88 -7.30 6.78
C VAL A 97 6.80 -6.25 6.55
N LEU A 98 7.00 -5.34 5.60
CA LEU A 98 5.98 -4.39 5.19
C LEU A 98 5.08 -5.03 4.13
N THR A 99 3.78 -5.05 4.40
CA THR A 99 2.77 -5.62 3.51
C THR A 99 1.73 -4.59 3.10
N LEU A 100 1.06 -4.88 1.98
CA LEU A 100 -0.18 -4.24 1.57
C LEU A 100 -1.34 -5.19 1.86
N LYS A 101 -2.40 -4.68 2.50
CA LYS A 101 -3.66 -5.39 2.77
C LYS A 101 -4.81 -4.40 2.63
N ASP A 102 -5.80 -4.70 1.80
CA ASP A 102 -6.98 -3.85 1.57
C ASP A 102 -6.64 -2.39 1.19
N GLY A 103 -5.50 -2.21 0.51
CA GLY A 103 -4.98 -0.89 0.11
C GLY A 103 -4.27 -0.09 1.21
N PHE A 104 -4.07 -0.65 2.40
CA PHE A 104 -3.31 -0.03 3.49
C PHE A 104 -1.99 -0.76 3.75
N LEU A 105 -1.03 -0.03 4.33
CA LEU A 105 0.26 -0.55 4.74
C LEU A 105 0.19 -1.13 6.14
N TYR A 106 0.71 -2.35 6.29
CA TYR A 106 0.78 -3.04 7.58
C TYR A 106 2.19 -3.59 7.82
N PRO A 107 2.80 -3.36 9.00
CA PRO A 107 3.85 -4.25 9.46
C PRO A 107 3.25 -5.65 9.70
N ASN A 108 3.91 -6.68 9.18
CA ASN A 108 3.55 -8.08 9.34
C ASN A 108 2.07 -8.39 9.03
N ALA A 109 1.43 -7.68 8.08
CA ALA A 109 0.00 -7.84 7.80
C ALA A 109 -0.95 -7.62 9.01
N GLY A 110 -0.48 -6.94 10.05
CA GLY A 110 -1.20 -6.77 11.32
C GLY A 110 -1.23 -8.03 12.18
N VAL A 111 -0.36 -9.02 11.91
CA VAL A 111 -0.12 -10.14 12.81
C VAL A 111 0.70 -9.65 14.00
N ASP A 112 0.16 -9.81 15.20
CA ASP A 112 0.76 -9.30 16.43
C ASP A 112 1.03 -10.42 17.45
N HIS A 113 2.18 -10.34 18.11
CA HIS A 113 2.53 -11.19 19.26
C HIS A 113 2.14 -10.53 20.58
N SER A 114 2.00 -9.21 20.58
CA SER A 114 1.71 -8.43 21.77
C SER A 114 0.36 -8.83 22.32
N ASN A 115 0.31 -9.00 23.64
CA ASN A 115 -0.89 -9.44 24.35
C ASN A 115 -1.49 -10.79 23.86
N ALA A 116 -0.73 -11.59 23.11
CA ALA A 116 -1.05 -12.98 22.79
C ALA A 116 -0.40 -13.94 23.81
N PRO A 117 -1.00 -15.12 24.08
CA PRO A 117 -0.33 -16.15 24.86
C PRO A 117 0.98 -16.63 24.20
N PRO A 118 1.98 -17.13 24.96
CA PRO A 118 3.23 -17.62 24.38
C PRO A 118 3.02 -18.69 23.30
N GLY A 119 3.61 -18.47 22.12
CA GLY A 119 3.47 -19.35 20.96
C GLY A 119 2.21 -19.13 20.12
N TYR A 120 1.43 -18.09 20.44
CA TYR A 120 0.28 -17.64 19.67
C TYR A 120 0.52 -16.24 19.10
N VAL A 121 -0.22 -15.92 18.06
CA VAL A 121 -0.35 -14.57 17.51
C VAL A 121 -1.82 -14.19 17.38
N VAL A 122 -2.11 -12.89 17.42
CA VAL A 122 -3.43 -12.34 17.10
C VAL A 122 -3.40 -11.85 15.66
N LEU A 123 -4.37 -12.30 14.87
CA LEU A 123 -4.61 -11.78 13.53
C LEU A 123 -5.57 -10.60 13.60
N LEU A 124 -5.59 -9.73 12.59
CA LEU A 124 -6.60 -8.68 12.49
C LEU A 124 -8.04 -9.26 12.55
N PRO A 125 -9.03 -8.47 13.03
CA PRO A 125 -10.43 -8.85 12.98
C PRO A 125 -10.84 -9.26 11.57
N SER A 126 -11.73 -10.24 11.47
CA SER A 126 -12.20 -10.77 10.20
C SER A 126 -13.03 -9.76 9.40
N ASP A 127 -13.81 -8.93 10.08
CA ASP A 127 -14.56 -7.83 9.49
C ASP A 127 -14.70 -6.65 10.49
N PRO A 128 -13.70 -5.74 10.53
CA PRO A 128 -13.72 -4.59 11.44
C PRO A 128 -14.95 -3.69 11.26
N LYS A 129 -15.53 -3.62 10.05
CA LYS A 129 -16.75 -2.83 9.77
C LYS A 129 -17.96 -3.42 10.50
N ARG A 130 -18.13 -4.75 10.38
CA ARG A 130 -19.21 -5.46 11.06
C ARG A 130 -19.04 -5.37 12.57
N ALA A 131 -17.83 -5.49 13.10
CA ALA A 131 -17.56 -5.32 14.53
C ALA A 131 -17.95 -3.92 15.02
N ALA A 132 -17.53 -2.86 14.31
CA ALA A 132 -17.91 -1.48 14.64
C ALA A 132 -19.44 -1.31 14.70
N SER A 133 -20.15 -1.85 13.70
CA SER A 133 -21.61 -1.74 13.62
C SER A 133 -22.34 -2.52 14.71
N ARG A 134 -21.83 -3.71 15.05
CA ARG A 134 -22.36 -4.52 16.15
C ARG A 134 -22.22 -3.78 17.48
N ILE A 135 -21.04 -3.28 17.80
CA ILE A 135 -20.77 -2.50 19.03
C ILE A 135 -21.70 -1.28 19.07
N ARG A 136 -21.81 -0.53 17.96
CA ARG A 136 -22.67 0.66 17.88
C ARG A 136 -24.12 0.31 18.19
N THR A 137 -24.64 -0.72 17.52
CA THR A 137 -26.05 -1.14 17.65
C THR A 137 -26.35 -1.60 19.07
N GLU A 138 -25.51 -2.47 19.63
CA GLU A 138 -25.75 -3.09 20.93
C GLU A 138 -25.45 -2.19 22.15
N LEU A 139 -24.59 -1.18 22.02
CA LEU A 139 -24.24 -0.28 23.13
C LEU A 139 -24.94 1.08 23.09
N SER A 140 -25.43 1.53 21.92
CA SER A 140 -26.04 2.86 21.75
C SER A 140 -27.18 3.15 22.74
N ASN A 141 -28.01 2.17 23.11
CA ASN A 141 -29.11 2.32 24.07
C ASN A 141 -29.99 3.57 23.82
N GLY A 142 -30.26 3.90 22.55
CA GLY A 142 -31.11 5.01 22.16
C GLY A 142 -30.40 6.38 22.00
N VAL A 143 -29.09 6.46 22.23
CA VAL A 143 -28.28 7.65 21.88
C VAL A 143 -27.51 7.44 20.59
N ARG A 144 -27.24 8.52 19.86
CA ARG A 144 -26.47 8.48 18.62
C ARG A 144 -24.98 8.57 18.91
N ILE A 145 -24.28 7.45 18.76
CA ILE A 145 -22.83 7.34 18.98
C ILE A 145 -22.08 6.95 17.71
N GLY A 146 -20.77 7.21 17.73
CA GLY A 146 -19.80 6.66 16.80
C GLY A 146 -19.02 5.50 17.41
N VAL A 147 -18.55 4.58 16.58
CA VAL A 147 -17.62 3.51 16.95
C VAL A 147 -16.47 3.45 15.95
N ILE A 148 -15.24 3.34 16.43
CA ILE A 148 -14.03 3.18 15.62
C ILE A 148 -13.30 1.92 16.12
N ILE A 149 -12.95 1.02 15.21
CA ILE A 149 -11.95 -0.01 15.48
C ILE A 149 -10.59 0.56 15.08
N GLY A 150 -9.70 0.70 16.05
CA GLY A 150 -8.37 1.28 15.87
C GLY A 150 -7.28 0.25 16.05
N ASP A 151 -6.09 0.55 15.51
CA ASP A 151 -4.84 -0.21 15.62
C ASP A 151 -3.66 0.76 15.81
N SER A 152 -2.53 0.26 16.31
CA SER A 152 -1.29 1.02 16.40
C SER A 152 -0.39 0.82 15.18
N ARG A 153 0.28 1.89 14.76
CA ARG A 153 1.14 1.90 13.57
C ARG A 153 2.36 2.77 13.79
N THR A 154 3.44 2.39 13.12
CA THR A 154 4.60 3.25 12.95
C THR A 154 4.39 4.23 11.80
N HIS A 155 5.05 5.37 11.87
CA HIS A 155 5.07 6.37 10.80
C HIS A 155 6.46 6.44 10.18
N PRO A 156 6.60 6.62 8.85
CA PRO A 156 7.90 6.74 8.21
C PRO A 156 8.79 7.78 8.89
N LEU A 157 10.00 7.35 9.25
CA LEU A 157 11.07 8.18 9.85
C LEU A 157 10.72 8.85 11.20
N ARG A 158 9.68 8.39 11.90
CA ARG A 158 9.34 8.85 13.26
C ARG A 158 9.45 7.69 14.24
N LEU A 159 10.10 7.95 15.38
CA LEU A 159 10.16 7.01 16.48
C LEU A 159 8.83 7.02 17.24
N GLY A 160 8.30 5.83 17.55
CA GLY A 160 7.04 5.63 18.29
C GLY A 160 5.87 5.22 17.38
N CYS A 161 4.81 4.73 18.01
CA CYS A 161 3.55 4.36 17.37
C CYS A 161 2.51 5.48 17.49
N VAL A 162 1.57 5.50 16.55
CA VAL A 162 0.37 6.34 16.56
C VAL A 162 -0.84 5.48 16.21
N GLY A 163 -2.03 6.01 16.45
CA GLY A 163 -3.27 5.30 16.25
C GLY A 163 -3.83 5.52 14.85
N VAL A 164 -4.27 4.45 14.21
CA VAL A 164 -4.98 4.48 12.93
C VAL A 164 -6.30 3.75 13.05
N ALA A 165 -7.32 4.20 12.33
CA ALA A 165 -8.59 3.50 12.25
C ALA A 165 -8.53 2.42 11.17
N LEU A 166 -9.08 1.25 11.48
CA LEU A 166 -9.31 0.16 10.51
C LEU A 166 -10.70 0.29 9.89
N ALA A 167 -11.70 0.63 10.70
CA ALA A 167 -13.07 0.85 10.29
C ALA A 167 -13.83 1.70 11.31
N CYS A 168 -14.97 2.25 10.89
CA CYS A 168 -15.87 2.94 11.80
C CYS A 168 -17.35 2.77 11.41
N ASP A 169 -18.24 3.01 12.36
CA ASP A 169 -19.68 3.18 12.13
C ASP A 169 -20.16 4.41 12.91
N GLY A 170 -21.15 5.12 12.37
CA GLY A 170 -21.78 6.26 13.05
C GLY A 170 -21.11 7.61 12.88
N ILE A 171 -19.98 7.68 12.15
CA ILE A 171 -19.23 8.92 11.92
C ILE A 171 -18.75 9.03 10.48
N ILE A 172 -18.43 10.26 10.06
CA ILE A 172 -17.62 10.50 8.87
C ILE A 172 -16.14 10.35 9.24
N PRO A 173 -15.40 9.35 8.72
CA PRO A 173 -14.01 9.10 9.13
C PRO A 173 -13.03 10.15 8.63
N VAL A 174 -13.35 10.77 7.49
CA VAL A 174 -12.49 11.71 6.77
C VAL A 174 -13.30 12.93 6.38
N GLU A 175 -12.94 14.09 6.90
CA GLU A 175 -13.60 15.37 6.59
C GLU A 175 -12.86 16.07 5.45
N ASP A 176 -13.56 16.31 4.34
CA ASP A 176 -13.05 17.14 3.25
C ASP A 176 -13.16 18.63 3.62
N ALA A 177 -12.02 19.27 3.86
CA ALA A 177 -11.95 20.69 4.16
C ALA A 177 -11.62 21.54 2.92
N ARG A 178 -11.45 20.92 1.74
CA ARG A 178 -11.16 21.66 0.51
C ARG A 178 -12.32 22.60 0.17
N GLY A 179 -11.98 23.79 -0.32
CA GLY A 179 -12.95 24.86 -0.57
C GLY A 179 -13.35 25.68 0.67
N ARG A 180 -13.15 25.18 1.90
CA ARG A 180 -13.30 26.01 3.11
C ARG A 180 -12.25 27.12 3.12
N ARG A 181 -12.56 28.25 3.77
CA ARG A 181 -11.66 29.43 3.82
C ARG A 181 -10.75 29.36 5.05
N ASP A 182 -9.49 29.75 4.88
CA ASP A 182 -8.56 29.98 5.98
C ASP A 182 -8.83 31.33 6.68
N LEU A 183 -8.01 31.66 7.68
CA LEU A 183 -8.11 32.92 8.45
C LEU A 183 -7.94 34.19 7.60
N TYR A 184 -7.42 34.08 6.38
CA TYR A 184 -7.24 35.17 5.43
C TYR A 184 -8.20 35.08 4.23
N GLY A 185 -9.22 34.22 4.32
CA GLY A 185 -10.24 34.06 3.28
C GLY A 185 -9.79 33.22 2.09
N LYS A 186 -8.59 32.64 2.08
CA LYS A 186 -8.09 31.81 0.97
C LYS A 186 -8.68 30.39 1.05
N PRO A 187 -9.09 29.80 -0.08
CA PRO A 187 -9.64 28.44 -0.08
C PRO A 187 -8.54 27.40 0.18
N LEU A 188 -8.81 26.43 1.06
CA LEU A 188 -8.00 25.24 1.25
C LEU A 188 -8.07 24.37 -0.01
N ARG A 189 -6.91 23.92 -0.52
CA ARG A 189 -6.84 23.17 -1.79
C ARG A 189 -6.67 21.66 -1.63
N ILE A 190 -5.93 21.23 -0.61
CA ILE A 190 -5.52 19.83 -0.42
C ILE A 190 -5.99 19.25 0.92
N THR A 191 -6.55 20.07 1.80
CA THR A 191 -6.77 19.69 3.19
C THR A 191 -7.94 18.73 3.33
N VAL A 192 -7.60 17.50 3.70
CA VAL A 192 -8.54 16.45 4.09
C VAL A 192 -8.11 15.98 5.48
N LYS A 193 -9.04 15.94 6.44
CA LYS A 193 -8.73 15.63 7.84
C LYS A 193 -9.09 14.18 8.14
N ALA A 194 -8.11 13.37 8.54
CA ALA A 194 -8.32 12.01 9.03
C ALA A 194 -8.88 12.03 10.46
N VAL A 195 -10.17 12.33 10.59
CA VAL A 195 -10.82 12.52 11.90
C VAL A 195 -10.78 11.23 12.73
N ALA A 196 -11.07 10.08 12.11
CA ALA A 196 -11.01 8.80 12.80
C ALA A 196 -9.61 8.47 13.33
N ASP A 197 -8.57 8.58 12.49
CA ASP A 197 -7.18 8.29 12.90
C ASP A 197 -6.71 9.20 14.04
N ASN A 198 -7.04 10.50 13.98
CA ASN A 198 -6.71 11.44 15.06
C ASN A 198 -7.37 11.04 16.39
N LEU A 199 -8.60 10.51 16.35
CA LEU A 199 -9.29 10.02 17.54
C LEU A 199 -8.70 8.72 18.07
N VAL A 200 -8.27 7.80 17.20
CA VAL A 200 -7.54 6.59 17.63
C VAL A 200 -6.20 6.98 18.28
N SER A 201 -5.45 7.91 17.67
CA SER A 201 -4.22 8.42 18.25
C SER A 201 -4.43 9.05 19.63
N ALA A 202 -5.53 9.78 19.83
CA ALA A 202 -5.88 10.32 21.14
C ALA A 202 -6.30 9.22 22.14
N ALA A 203 -7.03 8.20 21.67
CA ALA A 203 -7.44 7.05 22.47
C ALA A 203 -6.25 6.26 23.01
N GLN A 204 -5.22 6.06 22.19
CA GLN A 204 -4.00 5.31 22.57
C GLN A 204 -3.26 5.91 23.76
N LEU A 205 -3.32 7.23 23.96
CA LEU A 205 -2.74 7.86 25.15
C LEU A 205 -3.36 7.35 26.46
N VAL A 206 -4.60 6.84 26.40
CA VAL A 206 -5.33 6.28 27.55
C VAL A 206 -5.33 4.75 27.52
N MET A 207 -5.41 4.14 26.34
CA MET A 207 -5.37 2.68 26.19
C MET A 207 -4.01 2.09 26.54
N GLY A 208 -2.93 2.81 26.21
CA GLY A 208 -1.57 2.28 26.26
C GLY A 208 -1.29 1.29 25.13
N GLU A 209 -0.11 0.67 25.20
CA GLU A 209 0.36 -0.35 24.23
C GLU A 209 0.78 -1.65 24.94
N GLY A 210 0.61 -1.73 26.27
CA GLY A 210 1.11 -2.80 27.12
C GLY A 210 -0.01 -3.55 27.84
N ASP A 211 0.09 -3.61 29.16
CA ASP A 211 -0.76 -4.40 30.06
C ASP A 211 -1.81 -3.57 30.82
N GLU A 212 -2.09 -2.34 30.37
CA GLU A 212 -2.97 -1.39 31.07
C GLU A 212 -4.40 -1.92 31.26
N GLY A 213 -4.81 -2.88 30.42
CA GLY A 213 -6.11 -3.55 30.47
C GLY A 213 -7.27 -2.65 30.02
N ILE A 214 -7.00 -1.66 29.18
CA ILE A 214 -7.97 -0.69 28.64
C ILE A 214 -8.08 -0.90 27.12
N PRO A 215 -8.86 -1.88 26.64
CA PRO A 215 -9.00 -2.12 25.21
C PRO A 215 -9.92 -1.12 24.50
N ALA A 216 -10.60 -0.24 25.24
CA ALA A 216 -11.49 0.74 24.65
C ALA A 216 -11.56 2.04 25.45
N VAL A 217 -11.95 3.11 24.78
CA VAL A 217 -12.21 4.41 25.41
C VAL A 217 -13.52 5.02 24.90
N VAL A 218 -14.14 5.87 25.71
CA VAL A 218 -15.19 6.80 25.27
C VAL A 218 -14.58 8.18 25.12
N ILE A 219 -14.70 8.78 23.95
CA ILE A 219 -14.34 10.16 23.67
C ILE A 219 -15.62 10.99 23.61
N ARG A 220 -15.74 11.96 24.52
CA ARG A 220 -16.87 12.89 24.60
C ARG A 220 -16.48 14.27 24.10
N GLY A 221 -17.40 14.90 23.38
CA GLY A 221 -17.17 16.23 22.80
C GLY A 221 -16.20 16.22 21.61
N ALA A 222 -16.03 15.06 20.97
CA ALA A 222 -15.24 14.94 19.75
C ALA A 222 -15.86 15.79 18.63
N PRO A 223 -15.06 16.52 17.83
CA PRO A 223 -15.56 17.34 16.72
C PRO A 223 -15.88 16.46 15.49
N VAL A 224 -16.74 15.46 15.67
CA VAL A 224 -17.14 14.51 14.62
C VAL A 224 -18.50 14.88 14.03
N GLU A 225 -18.62 14.66 12.73
CA GLU A 225 -19.92 14.62 12.07
C GLU A 225 -20.47 13.20 12.17
N LEU A 226 -21.67 13.07 12.77
CA LEU A 226 -22.35 11.77 12.86
C LEU A 226 -22.93 11.39 11.50
N SER A 227 -22.85 10.11 11.17
CA SER A 227 -23.36 9.57 9.92
C SER A 227 -24.25 8.34 10.17
N ASP A 228 -25.31 8.21 9.38
CA ASP A 228 -26.17 7.02 9.37
C ASP A 228 -26.01 6.22 8.06
N SER A 229 -24.94 6.47 7.31
CA SER A 229 -24.60 5.76 6.06
C SER A 229 -24.19 4.29 6.26
N GLY A 230 -24.22 3.78 7.49
CA GLY A 230 -23.77 2.45 7.87
C GLY A 230 -22.27 2.35 8.11
N PRO A 231 -21.75 1.15 8.40
CA PRO A 231 -20.33 0.95 8.68
C PRO A 231 -19.49 1.17 7.42
N ALA A 232 -18.39 1.90 7.58
CA ALA A 232 -17.49 2.28 6.51
C ALA A 232 -16.07 1.77 6.78
N ALA A 233 -15.40 1.33 5.72
CA ALA A 233 -13.94 1.26 5.73
C ALA A 233 -13.39 2.69 5.73
N ILE A 234 -12.16 2.86 6.22
CA ILE A 234 -11.47 4.13 6.06
C ILE A 234 -11.19 4.33 4.56
N PRO A 235 -11.42 5.52 3.98
CA PRO A 235 -11.04 5.81 2.60
C PRO A 235 -9.54 5.60 2.38
N ASN A 236 -9.17 4.89 1.31
CA ASN A 236 -7.78 4.69 0.93
C ASN A 236 -7.35 5.67 -0.18
N ILE A 237 -6.04 5.71 -0.43
CA ILE A 237 -5.43 6.46 -1.54
C ILE A 237 -4.70 5.45 -2.41
N PRO A 238 -4.86 5.48 -3.76
CA PRO A 238 -4.14 4.59 -4.65
C PRO A 238 -2.61 4.66 -4.43
N PRO A 239 -1.86 3.55 -4.55
CA PRO A 239 -0.41 3.54 -4.29
C PRO A 239 0.40 4.59 -5.07
N HIS A 240 0.01 4.90 -6.31
CA HIS A 240 0.69 5.89 -7.15
C HIS A 240 0.35 7.35 -6.79
N GLU A 241 -0.74 7.59 -6.04
CA GLU A 241 -1.09 8.90 -5.48
C GLU A 241 -0.60 9.06 -4.02
N CYS A 242 -0.24 7.96 -3.36
CA CYS A 242 0.33 7.98 -2.03
C CYS A 242 1.74 8.58 -2.06
N MET A 243 1.95 9.69 -1.36
CA MET A 243 3.25 10.39 -1.30
C MET A 243 4.42 9.47 -0.92
N TYR A 244 4.22 8.49 -0.03
CA TYR A 244 5.31 7.59 0.36
C TYR A 244 5.56 6.53 -0.70
N ILE A 245 4.50 5.83 -1.13
CA ILE A 245 4.65 4.70 -2.04
C ILE A 245 4.99 5.16 -3.45
N GLY A 246 4.36 6.22 -3.94
CA GLY A 246 4.64 6.80 -5.26
C GLY A 246 6.04 7.38 -5.40
N VAL A 247 6.69 7.76 -4.30
CA VAL A 247 8.09 8.24 -4.32
C VAL A 247 9.09 7.09 -4.10
N LEU A 248 8.80 6.18 -3.16
CA LEU A 248 9.75 5.13 -2.77
C LEU A 248 9.71 3.90 -3.68
N ARG A 249 8.63 3.69 -4.42
CA ARG A 249 8.56 2.64 -5.44
C ARG A 249 8.56 3.32 -6.80
N SER A 250 9.46 2.89 -7.67
CA SER A 250 9.37 3.13 -9.12
C SER A 250 8.18 2.34 -9.67
N ILE A 251 6.94 2.79 -9.41
CA ILE A 251 5.72 2.13 -9.88
C ILE A 251 5.39 2.69 -11.25
N PRO A 252 5.40 1.86 -12.30
CA PRO A 252 4.85 2.26 -13.58
C PRO A 252 3.39 2.67 -13.42
N ARG A 253 3.04 3.86 -13.91
CA ARG A 253 1.71 4.44 -13.84
C ARG A 253 0.85 3.91 -14.99
N PRO A 254 -0.49 3.82 -14.86
CA PRO A 254 -1.35 3.55 -16.01
C PRO A 254 -1.10 4.57 -17.12
N TYR A 255 -1.00 4.10 -18.37
CA TYR A 255 -0.84 4.98 -19.52
C TYR A 255 -2.13 5.77 -19.83
N THR A 256 -2.00 7.06 -20.16
CA THR A 256 -3.12 8.01 -20.26
C THR A 256 -3.38 8.56 -21.67
N GLY A 257 -2.70 8.08 -22.73
CA GLY A 257 -3.05 8.38 -24.13
C GLY A 257 -2.16 9.39 -24.89
N GLU A 258 -0.93 9.66 -24.46
CA GLU A 258 -0.06 10.69 -25.10
C GLU A 258 0.83 10.17 -26.24
N TYR A 259 0.97 8.85 -26.40
CA TYR A 259 1.94 8.16 -27.25
C TYR A 259 1.33 7.03 -28.11
N ASP A 260 0.07 7.15 -28.54
CA ASP A 260 -0.65 6.06 -29.24
C ASP A 260 0.03 5.64 -30.56
N ASP A 261 0.51 6.61 -31.35
CA ASP A 261 1.24 6.36 -32.59
C ASP A 261 2.61 5.67 -32.35
N LEU A 262 3.24 5.97 -31.21
CA LEU A 262 4.49 5.34 -30.79
C LEU A 262 4.25 3.88 -30.38
N ILE A 263 3.18 3.62 -29.61
CA ILE A 263 2.76 2.26 -29.24
C ILE A 263 2.46 1.43 -30.48
N LYS A 264 1.66 1.97 -31.41
CA LYS A 264 1.36 1.30 -32.68
C LYS A 264 2.63 0.97 -33.44
N SER A 265 3.57 1.91 -33.50
CA SER A 265 4.87 1.71 -34.14
C SER A 265 5.70 0.59 -33.50
N ALA A 266 5.67 0.47 -32.17
CA ALA A 266 6.33 -0.62 -31.45
C ALA A 266 5.66 -1.97 -31.72
N ILE A 267 4.33 -2.02 -31.76
CA ILE A 267 3.57 -3.24 -32.08
C ILE A 267 3.87 -3.70 -33.52
N ASP A 268 3.86 -2.79 -34.50
CA ASP A 268 4.22 -3.13 -35.88
C ASP A 268 5.65 -3.69 -35.99
N ALA A 269 6.59 -3.12 -35.23
CA ALA A 269 7.98 -3.54 -35.24
C ALA A 269 8.16 -4.95 -34.66
N ARG A 270 7.36 -5.32 -33.66
CA ARG A 270 7.39 -6.65 -33.02
C ARG A 270 7.20 -7.77 -34.05
N ASP A 271 6.36 -7.54 -35.05
CA ASP A 271 6.07 -8.54 -36.08
C ASP A 271 7.24 -8.75 -37.05
N GLN A 272 8.27 -7.89 -37.01
CA GLN A 272 9.52 -8.00 -37.77
C GLN A 272 10.67 -8.63 -36.96
N ALA A 273 10.41 -9.08 -35.72
CA ALA A 273 11.43 -9.67 -34.87
C ALA A 273 12.04 -10.96 -35.45
N TYR A 274 13.36 -11.08 -35.37
CA TYR A 274 14.07 -12.33 -35.65
C TYR A 274 14.36 -13.05 -34.33
N ALA A 275 13.44 -13.91 -33.90
CA ALA A 275 13.52 -14.61 -32.62
C ALA A 275 13.30 -16.14 -32.73
N PRO A 276 14.10 -16.87 -33.54
CA PRO A 276 13.89 -18.31 -33.75
C PRO A 276 14.22 -19.17 -32.52
N TYR A 277 15.01 -18.66 -31.57
CA TYR A 277 15.48 -19.43 -30.41
C TYR A 277 14.52 -19.30 -29.23
N SER A 278 14.22 -18.08 -28.78
CA SER A 278 13.27 -17.87 -27.67
C SER A 278 11.81 -17.98 -28.10
N LYS A 279 11.52 -17.71 -29.37
CA LYS A 279 10.16 -17.52 -29.91
C LYS A 279 9.41 -16.40 -29.20
N PHE A 280 10.13 -15.44 -28.61
CA PHE A 280 9.58 -14.31 -27.91
C PHE A 280 9.85 -13.02 -28.70
N ARG A 281 8.81 -12.49 -29.35
CA ARG A 281 8.93 -11.33 -30.22
C ARG A 281 8.72 -10.05 -29.43
N VAL A 282 9.63 -9.10 -29.61
CA VAL A 282 9.60 -7.79 -28.98
C VAL A 282 9.82 -6.72 -30.04
N GLY A 283 8.96 -5.71 -30.02
CA GLY A 283 9.09 -4.51 -30.84
C GLY A 283 9.25 -3.28 -29.96
N ALA A 284 9.94 -2.28 -30.48
CA ALA A 284 10.10 -1.00 -29.83
C ALA A 284 10.06 0.14 -30.85
N ALA A 285 9.69 1.32 -30.38
CA ALA A 285 9.78 2.54 -31.16
C ALA A 285 10.23 3.69 -30.25
N VAL A 286 11.11 4.55 -30.76
CA VAL A 286 11.60 5.74 -30.04
C VAL A 286 11.16 7.01 -30.75
N LEU A 287 10.57 7.94 -30.00
CA LEU A 287 10.21 9.29 -30.42
C LEU A 287 11.37 10.23 -30.11
N CYS A 288 11.91 10.89 -31.14
CA CYS A 288 13.03 11.82 -31.02
C CYS A 288 12.53 13.24 -30.76
N GLY A 289 13.40 14.12 -30.25
CA GLY A 289 13.11 15.55 -30.09
C GLY A 289 12.74 16.26 -31.40
N SER A 290 13.18 15.71 -32.53
CA SER A 290 12.78 16.16 -33.88
C SER A 290 11.33 15.81 -34.27
N GLY A 291 10.64 15.01 -33.46
CA GLY A 291 9.31 14.46 -33.75
C GLY A 291 9.32 13.18 -34.60
N LYS A 292 10.50 12.71 -35.05
CA LYS A 292 10.61 11.46 -35.82
C LYS A 292 10.53 10.23 -34.93
N ILE A 293 9.93 9.17 -35.46
CA ILE A 293 9.85 7.86 -34.82
C ILE A 293 10.74 6.85 -35.54
N TYR A 294 11.57 6.14 -34.78
CA TYR A 294 12.40 5.03 -35.28
C TYR A 294 11.96 3.73 -34.63
N LYS A 295 11.76 2.68 -35.45
CA LYS A 295 11.30 1.36 -35.03
C LYS A 295 12.47 0.40 -34.85
N GLY A 296 12.31 -0.60 -34.00
CA GLY A 296 13.26 -1.68 -33.79
C GLY A 296 12.59 -2.96 -33.31
N ALA A 297 13.19 -4.10 -33.63
CA ALA A 297 12.71 -5.41 -33.21
C ALA A 297 13.88 -6.21 -32.63
N ASN A 298 13.63 -7.16 -31.73
CA ASN A 298 14.72 -8.00 -31.24
C ASN A 298 15.27 -8.90 -32.35
N VAL A 299 16.60 -9.04 -32.37
CA VAL A 299 17.34 -9.89 -33.31
C VAL A 299 18.21 -10.82 -32.49
N GLU A 300 17.88 -12.11 -32.55
CA GLU A 300 18.62 -13.17 -31.88
C GLU A 300 19.76 -13.71 -32.74
N ASN A 301 20.65 -14.47 -32.11
CA ASN A 301 21.79 -15.09 -32.76
C ASN A 301 22.11 -16.44 -32.11
N ALA A 302 22.71 -17.35 -32.87
CA ALA A 302 23.18 -18.64 -32.36
C ALA A 302 24.17 -18.47 -31.19
N SER A 303 25.01 -17.43 -31.25
CA SER A 303 25.79 -16.96 -30.11
C SER A 303 24.98 -15.90 -29.37
N SER A 304 24.36 -16.29 -28.25
CA SER A 304 23.41 -15.44 -27.52
C SER A 304 23.95 -14.07 -27.12
N GLY A 305 25.27 -13.95 -26.88
CA GLY A 305 25.93 -12.68 -26.59
C GLY A 305 25.93 -11.66 -27.75
N ALA A 306 25.69 -12.10 -28.98
CA ALA A 306 25.59 -11.25 -30.16
C ALA A 306 24.16 -10.74 -30.43
N GLY A 307 23.17 -11.18 -29.65
CA GLY A 307 21.79 -10.73 -29.79
C GLY A 307 21.57 -9.27 -29.35
N ILE A 308 20.55 -8.62 -29.92
CA ILE A 308 20.19 -7.24 -29.60
C ILE A 308 18.68 -7.10 -29.34
N CYS A 309 18.34 -6.33 -28.31
CA CYS A 309 16.95 -6.08 -27.92
C CYS A 309 16.31 -5.00 -28.79
N ALA A 310 14.98 -5.01 -28.91
CA ALA A 310 14.23 -4.12 -29.78
C ALA A 310 14.47 -2.64 -29.48
N GLU A 311 14.52 -2.27 -28.20
CA GLU A 311 14.73 -0.91 -27.72
C GLU A 311 16.10 -0.38 -28.18
N ARG A 312 17.14 -1.22 -28.08
CA ARG A 312 18.49 -0.88 -28.54
C ARG A 312 18.56 -0.78 -30.06
N VAL A 313 17.83 -1.61 -30.81
CA VAL A 313 17.74 -1.47 -32.27
C VAL A 313 17.10 -0.14 -32.65
N ALA A 314 15.97 0.23 -32.02
CA ALA A 314 15.27 1.47 -32.30
C ALA A 314 16.16 2.70 -32.02
N MET A 315 16.78 2.74 -30.83
CA MET A 315 17.67 3.83 -30.42
C MET A 315 18.93 3.89 -31.27
N ALA A 316 19.61 2.76 -31.54
CA ALA A 316 20.81 2.74 -32.37
C ALA A 316 20.52 3.21 -33.80
N THR A 317 19.35 2.85 -34.35
CA THR A 317 18.91 3.32 -35.67
C THR A 317 18.72 4.84 -35.67
N ALA A 318 18.05 5.40 -34.65
CA ALA A 318 17.88 6.84 -34.52
C ALA A 318 19.23 7.57 -34.37
N VAL A 319 20.13 7.05 -33.53
CA VAL A 319 21.48 7.59 -33.34
C VAL A 319 22.28 7.59 -34.64
N ALA A 320 22.24 6.49 -35.39
CA ALA A 320 22.89 6.37 -36.70
C ALA A 320 22.31 7.36 -37.73
N ALA A 321 21.02 7.72 -37.60
CA ALA A 321 20.36 8.73 -38.40
C ALA A 321 20.62 10.19 -37.94
N GLY A 322 21.42 10.38 -36.89
CA GLY A 322 21.84 11.70 -36.39
C GLY A 322 21.06 12.21 -35.19
N GLU A 323 20.06 11.49 -34.69
CA GLU A 323 19.26 11.90 -33.53
C GLU A 323 20.05 11.75 -32.22
N ARG A 324 19.87 12.68 -31.28
CA ARG A 324 20.56 12.68 -29.98
C ARG A 324 19.65 12.98 -28.79
N GLU A 325 18.43 13.45 -29.04
CA GLU A 325 17.44 13.76 -28.03
C GLU A 325 16.24 12.84 -28.19
N PHE A 326 15.82 12.19 -27.11
CA PHE A 326 14.68 11.26 -27.10
C PHE A 326 13.64 11.71 -26.08
N VAL A 327 12.38 11.73 -26.53
CA VAL A 327 11.22 12.15 -25.73
C VAL A 327 10.61 10.95 -25.03
N ALA A 328 10.36 9.88 -25.79
CA ALA A 328 9.69 8.69 -25.30
C ALA A 328 10.11 7.43 -26.07
N LEU A 329 9.95 6.27 -25.45
CA LEU A 329 10.13 4.96 -26.05
C LEU A 329 8.96 4.05 -25.70
N ALA A 330 8.34 3.41 -26.68
CA ALA A 330 7.38 2.34 -26.46
C ALA A 330 8.02 0.98 -26.69
N VAL A 331 7.67 -0.01 -25.88
CA VAL A 331 8.11 -1.40 -25.99
C VAL A 331 6.91 -2.33 -25.88
N ALA A 332 6.76 -3.26 -26.83
CA ALA A 332 5.62 -4.14 -26.98
C ALA A 332 6.04 -5.60 -27.12
N GLY A 333 5.42 -6.47 -26.33
CA GLY A 333 5.68 -7.91 -26.31
C GLY A 333 4.46 -8.75 -26.68
N GLU A 334 4.57 -10.06 -26.47
CA GLU A 334 3.48 -11.02 -26.72
C GLU A 334 2.74 -11.45 -25.45
N LEU A 335 3.28 -11.16 -24.27
CA LEU A 335 2.61 -11.45 -23.00
C LEU A 335 1.42 -10.53 -22.80
N SER A 336 0.36 -11.04 -22.16
CA SER A 336 -0.81 -10.25 -21.80
C SER A 336 -0.46 -9.10 -20.86
N LYS A 337 0.53 -9.28 -19.97
CA LYS A 337 1.01 -8.21 -19.09
C LYS A 337 2.04 -7.32 -19.82
N PRO A 338 2.06 -6.01 -19.54
CA PRO A 338 3.11 -5.09 -19.98
C PRO A 338 4.52 -5.65 -19.76
N ILE A 339 5.33 -5.67 -20.82
CA ILE A 339 6.73 -6.13 -20.76
C ILE A 339 7.65 -5.01 -20.31
N THR A 340 8.76 -5.35 -19.63
CA THR A 340 9.71 -4.34 -19.11
C THR A 340 11.05 -4.39 -19.86
N PRO A 341 11.69 -3.24 -20.13
CA PRO A 341 13.02 -3.21 -20.73
C PRO A 341 14.06 -3.91 -19.85
N CYS A 342 15.01 -4.61 -20.46
CA CYS A 342 16.11 -5.26 -19.73
C CYS A 342 17.14 -4.24 -19.22
N GLY A 343 18.03 -4.65 -18.31
CA GLY A 343 19.02 -3.75 -17.70
C GLY A 343 19.93 -3.02 -18.70
N ILE A 344 20.36 -3.69 -19.78
CA ILE A 344 21.19 -3.07 -20.82
C ILE A 344 20.40 -2.01 -21.61
N CYS A 345 19.13 -2.27 -21.92
CA CYS A 345 18.27 -1.30 -22.58
C CYS A 345 18.03 -0.07 -21.70
N ARG A 346 17.81 -0.27 -20.40
CA ARG A 346 17.68 0.84 -19.44
C ARG A 346 18.94 1.69 -19.40
N GLN A 347 20.12 1.07 -19.35
CA GLN A 347 21.39 1.79 -19.39
C GLN A 347 21.58 2.58 -20.71
N MET A 348 21.15 2.01 -21.84
CA MET A 348 21.14 2.71 -23.13
C MET A 348 20.20 3.92 -23.10
N MET A 349 19.02 3.82 -22.48
CA MET A 349 18.10 4.96 -22.35
C MET A 349 18.77 6.09 -21.55
N ILE A 350 19.33 5.77 -20.38
CA ILE A 350 19.97 6.73 -19.48
C ILE A 350 21.12 7.51 -20.14
N GLU A 351 21.88 6.89 -21.06
CA GLU A 351 22.96 7.56 -21.80
C GLU A 351 22.47 8.82 -22.54
N PHE A 352 21.21 8.83 -22.99
CA PHE A 352 20.61 9.93 -23.74
C PHE A 352 19.64 10.78 -22.91
N GLY A 353 19.70 10.65 -21.60
CA GLY A 353 18.87 11.40 -20.66
C GLY A 353 17.62 10.65 -20.21
N ASP A 354 16.79 11.35 -19.45
CA ASP A 354 15.56 10.79 -18.90
C ASP A 354 14.40 10.98 -19.88
N MET A 355 13.72 9.89 -20.23
CA MET A 355 12.64 9.85 -21.22
C MET A 355 11.45 9.03 -20.70
N ASP A 356 10.28 9.21 -21.30
CA ASP A 356 9.12 8.38 -20.98
C ASP A 356 9.28 6.99 -21.61
N VAL A 357 8.89 5.96 -20.87
CA VAL A 357 8.93 4.57 -21.31
C VAL A 357 7.54 3.97 -21.17
N VAL A 358 6.95 3.60 -22.30
CA VAL A 358 5.63 2.98 -22.38
C VAL A 358 5.77 1.49 -22.61
N MET A 359 5.32 0.71 -21.65
CA MET A 359 5.39 -0.76 -21.61
C MET A 359 4.03 -1.33 -21.94
N VAL A 360 3.95 -2.15 -22.99
CA VAL A 360 2.67 -2.57 -23.58
C VAL A 360 2.52 -4.08 -23.56
N GLY A 361 1.38 -4.55 -23.05
CA GLY A 361 0.93 -5.94 -23.09
C GLY A 361 0.12 -6.25 -24.35
N SER A 362 0.01 -7.53 -24.71
CA SER A 362 -0.69 -7.96 -25.92
C SER A 362 -2.22 -7.81 -25.86
N ASN A 363 -2.78 -7.59 -24.67
CA ASN A 363 -4.21 -7.31 -24.46
C ASN A 363 -4.54 -5.80 -24.55
N GLY A 364 -3.56 -4.94 -24.81
CA GLY A 364 -3.72 -3.48 -24.83
C GLY A 364 -3.48 -2.78 -23.49
N ASP A 365 -3.23 -3.52 -22.40
CA ASP A 365 -2.80 -2.92 -21.15
C ASP A 365 -1.45 -2.21 -21.35
N ALA A 366 -1.34 -0.98 -20.87
CA ALA A 366 -0.12 -0.20 -20.98
C ALA A 366 0.20 0.52 -19.67
N LEU A 367 1.49 0.52 -19.33
CA LEU A 367 2.05 1.24 -18.20
C LEU A 367 3.12 2.21 -18.70
N MET A 368 3.31 3.30 -17.98
CA MET A 368 4.24 4.37 -18.31
C MET A 368 5.13 4.70 -17.10
N VAL A 369 6.41 4.93 -17.35
CA VAL A 369 7.42 5.18 -16.33
C VAL A 369 8.56 6.00 -16.93
N ARG A 370 9.33 6.73 -16.13
CA ARG A 370 10.56 7.39 -16.62
C ARG A 370 11.72 6.41 -16.70
N ALA A 371 12.64 6.61 -17.63
CA ALA A 371 13.85 5.78 -17.75
C ALA A 371 14.68 5.76 -16.45
N SER A 372 14.80 6.91 -15.77
CA SER A 372 15.45 7.06 -14.46
C SER A 372 14.78 6.24 -13.35
N GLU A 373 13.46 6.09 -13.39
CA GLU A 373 12.72 5.25 -12.43
C GLU A 373 12.97 3.75 -12.69
N LEU A 374 13.22 3.34 -13.94
CA LEU A 374 13.55 1.96 -14.28
C LEU A 374 14.97 1.55 -13.89
N LEU A 375 15.91 2.50 -13.82
CA LEU A 375 17.29 2.26 -13.40
C LEU A 375 17.73 3.35 -12.41
N PRO A 376 17.25 3.29 -11.15
CA PRO A 376 17.69 4.21 -10.11
C PRO A 376 19.19 4.05 -9.87
N ASP A 377 19.86 5.17 -9.52
CA ASP A 377 21.30 5.24 -9.27
C ASP A 377 22.16 4.67 -10.42
N ALA A 378 21.71 4.88 -11.66
CA ALA A 378 22.38 4.41 -12.86
C ALA A 378 23.82 4.91 -12.97
N PHE A 379 24.69 4.05 -13.51
CA PHE A 379 26.03 4.46 -13.88
C PHE A 379 25.97 5.52 -15.00
N THR A 380 26.64 6.64 -14.81
CA THR A 380 26.74 7.74 -15.76
C THR A 380 28.19 8.25 -15.84
N LEU A 381 28.51 9.07 -16.84
CA LEU A 381 29.88 9.60 -16.99
C LEU A 381 30.33 10.46 -15.79
N SER A 382 29.41 11.07 -15.04
CA SER A 382 29.71 11.77 -13.78
C SER A 382 30.23 10.85 -12.67
N CYS A 383 29.97 9.53 -12.74
CA CYS A 383 30.55 8.56 -11.80
C CYS A 383 32.09 8.48 -11.90
N ARG A 384 32.68 8.85 -13.04
CA ARG A 384 34.15 8.82 -13.24
C ARG A 384 34.88 9.96 -12.54
N SER A 385 34.17 11.04 -12.22
CA SER A 385 34.69 12.23 -11.52
C SER A 385 34.47 12.20 -10.01
N GLY A 386 34.06 11.04 -9.47
CA GLY A 386 33.57 10.88 -8.11
C GLY A 386 32.07 11.16 -8.08
N CYS A 387 31.25 10.11 -7.93
CA CYS A 387 29.86 10.30 -7.53
C CYS A 387 29.82 11.06 -6.18
N PRO A 388 28.81 11.92 -5.93
CA PRO A 388 28.48 12.29 -4.57
C PRO A 388 28.15 11.06 -3.71
#